data_AF-A0A7X8ZNQ0-F1
#
_entry.id   AF-A0A7X8ZNQ0-F1
#
_cell.length_a   1.000
_cell.length_b   1.000
_cell.length_c   1.000
_cell.angle_alpha   90.00
_cell.angle_beta   90.00
_cell.angle_gamma   90.00
#
_symmetry.space_group_name_H-M   'P 1'
#
loop_
_entity.id
_entity.type
_entity.pdbx_description
1 polymer ?
#
loop_
_entity_poly.entity_id
_entity_poly.type
_entity_poly.pdbx_seq_one_letter_code
_entity_poly.pdbx_strand_id
1 'polypeptide(L)'
;MSFVKVACPIIPFVTETIYQNLKTENDPESIHLCTWPVYKEEERDFALEHEMKLTMKTIAMGRSLRASSNLKIRQPLSQYFLVDPSDEDRAILEKNSAIIAEELNVKKVSIQADESELVTYSAKANFKVLGAKLGKNMKEVAAIIQTFTSHDIAKILEGEARSVTYSAGEIALAEGDLTVQRIEKANVKVLNEGLITVGFDSEITLSLLQEGVSRDFVRAIQTYRKDNGFDVADHIVITVFGNEEFNKAISNFAEYICGETLCDKFNICENDGQKMEINDEEISIKVVKA
;
A
#
# COMPACT_ATOMS: atom_id res chain seq x y z
N MET A 1 -30.19 -10.44 0.47
CA MET A 1 -30.54 -11.36 -0.64
C MET A 1 -30.81 -10.68 -2.00
N SER A 2 -30.76 -9.35 -2.13
CA SER A 2 -31.10 -8.69 -3.40
C SER A 2 -30.22 -9.12 -4.58
N PHE A 3 -28.91 -9.31 -4.36
CA PHE A 3 -27.98 -9.77 -5.40
C PHE A 3 -28.41 -11.09 -6.07
N VAL A 4 -28.72 -12.12 -5.27
CA VAL A 4 -29.15 -13.42 -5.83
C VAL A 4 -30.49 -13.31 -6.56
N LYS A 5 -31.41 -12.45 -6.13
CA LYS A 5 -32.68 -12.21 -6.84
C LYS A 5 -32.46 -11.57 -8.20
N VAL A 6 -31.57 -10.56 -8.29
CA VAL A 6 -31.22 -9.90 -9.56
C VAL A 6 -30.48 -10.86 -10.51
N ALA A 7 -29.59 -11.71 -9.99
CA ALA A 7 -28.82 -12.65 -10.78
C ALA A 7 -29.61 -13.90 -11.23
N CYS A 8 -30.73 -14.19 -10.57
CA CYS A 8 -31.53 -15.41 -10.78
C CYS A 8 -31.93 -15.68 -12.24
N PRO A 9 -32.36 -14.68 -13.04
CA PRO A 9 -32.70 -14.91 -14.45
C PRO A 9 -31.51 -15.35 -15.33
N ILE A 10 -30.27 -15.15 -14.86
CA ILE A 10 -29.04 -15.44 -15.60
C ILE A 10 -28.40 -16.75 -15.13
N ILE A 11 -28.37 -16.98 -13.81
CA ILE A 11 -27.69 -18.12 -13.18
C ILE A 11 -28.58 -18.84 -12.16
N PRO A 12 -29.76 -19.37 -12.58
CA PRO A 12 -30.83 -19.80 -11.69
C PRO A 12 -30.40 -20.86 -10.66
N PHE A 13 -29.67 -21.89 -11.10
CA PHE A 13 -29.24 -22.98 -10.21
C PHE A 13 -28.23 -22.53 -9.14
N VAL A 14 -27.32 -21.62 -9.50
CA VAL A 14 -26.33 -21.06 -8.55
C VAL A 14 -27.05 -20.18 -7.53
N THR A 15 -27.93 -19.30 -8.00
CA THR A 15 -28.68 -18.42 -7.10
C THR A 15 -29.65 -19.19 -6.21
N GLU A 16 -30.26 -20.27 -6.71
CA GLU A 16 -31.11 -21.15 -5.90
C GLU A 16 -30.28 -21.84 -4.81
N THR A 17 -29.10 -22.35 -5.14
CA THR A 17 -28.21 -22.97 -4.15
C THR A 17 -27.80 -21.97 -3.06
N ILE A 18 -27.38 -20.76 -3.44
CA ILE A 18 -27.03 -19.71 -2.47
C ILE A 18 -28.24 -19.33 -1.62
N TYR A 19 -29.42 -19.19 -2.25
CA TYR A 19 -30.66 -18.84 -1.58
C TYR A 19 -31.05 -19.90 -0.54
N GLN A 20 -31.05 -21.18 -0.89
CA GLN A 20 -31.39 -22.26 0.04
C GLN A 20 -30.47 -22.29 1.27
N ASN A 21 -29.19 -21.94 1.11
CA ASN A 21 -28.23 -21.90 2.22
C ASN A 21 -28.40 -20.68 3.14
N LEU A 22 -29.07 -19.62 2.69
CA LEU A 22 -29.18 -18.35 3.41
C LEU A 22 -30.62 -18.00 3.82
N LYS A 23 -31.63 -18.69 3.27
CA LYS A 23 -33.04 -18.39 3.54
C LYS A 23 -33.37 -18.72 4.99
N THR A 24 -34.31 -17.97 5.54
CA THR A 24 -34.91 -18.25 6.85
C THR A 24 -36.26 -18.95 6.67
N GLU A 25 -36.87 -19.41 7.77
CA GLU A 25 -38.19 -20.03 7.74
C GLU A 25 -39.30 -19.11 7.19
N ASN A 26 -39.09 -17.79 7.25
CA ASN A 26 -40.06 -16.79 6.78
C ASN A 26 -39.92 -16.46 5.28
N ASP A 27 -38.88 -16.96 4.62
CA ASP A 27 -38.62 -16.69 3.21
C ASP A 27 -39.34 -17.70 2.30
N PRO A 28 -39.69 -17.34 1.05
CA PRO A 28 -40.28 -18.27 0.09
C PRO A 28 -39.47 -19.55 -0.08
N GLU A 29 -40.14 -20.64 -0.48
CA GLU A 29 -39.48 -21.95 -0.62
C GLU A 29 -38.27 -21.92 -1.56
N SER A 30 -38.38 -21.18 -2.67
CA SER A 30 -37.36 -21.04 -3.72
C SER A 30 -37.18 -19.58 -4.11
N ILE A 31 -35.99 -19.25 -4.61
CA ILE A 31 -35.70 -17.90 -5.12
C ILE A 31 -36.60 -17.54 -6.30
N HIS A 32 -37.08 -18.52 -7.06
CA HIS A 32 -37.99 -18.33 -8.18
C HIS A 32 -39.38 -17.85 -7.77
N LEU A 33 -39.71 -17.95 -6.48
CA LEU A 33 -40.95 -17.46 -5.89
C LEU A 33 -40.77 -16.08 -5.23
N CYS A 34 -39.55 -15.53 -5.23
CA CYS A 34 -39.30 -14.20 -4.72
C CYS A 34 -39.77 -13.13 -5.69
N THR A 35 -40.27 -12.03 -5.14
CA THR A 35 -40.52 -10.81 -5.92
C THR A 35 -39.21 -10.14 -6.33
N TRP A 36 -39.25 -9.46 -7.48
CA TRP A 36 -38.13 -8.64 -7.94
C TRP A 36 -37.81 -7.54 -6.92
N PRO A 37 -36.52 -7.28 -6.62
CA PRO A 37 -36.14 -6.22 -5.69
C PRO A 37 -36.52 -4.85 -6.26
N VAL A 38 -37.10 -4.00 -5.42
CA VAL A 38 -37.52 -2.63 -5.78
C VAL A 38 -36.47 -1.65 -5.29
N TYR A 39 -36.10 -0.69 -6.13
CA TYR A 39 -35.19 0.39 -5.77
C TYR A 39 -35.80 1.27 -4.68
N LYS A 40 -34.97 1.58 -3.68
CA LYS A 40 -35.31 2.48 -2.58
C LYS A 40 -34.31 3.62 -2.55
N GLU A 41 -34.79 4.83 -2.81
CA GLU A 41 -33.93 6.00 -2.92
C GLU A 41 -33.31 6.38 -1.58
N GLU A 42 -34.04 6.13 -0.49
CA GLU A 42 -33.61 6.39 0.88
C GLU A 42 -32.46 5.48 1.37
N GLU A 43 -32.23 4.34 0.71
CA GLU A 43 -31.08 3.47 1.02
C GLU A 43 -29.79 3.94 0.31
N ARG A 44 -29.87 4.97 -0.55
CA ARG A 44 -28.72 5.51 -1.28
C ARG A 44 -28.07 6.66 -0.53
N ASP A 45 -26.82 6.45 -0.12
CA ASP A 45 -26.00 7.46 0.54
C ASP A 45 -24.85 7.92 -0.38
N PHE A 46 -25.03 9.07 -1.03
CA PHE A 46 -24.04 9.64 -1.93
C PHE A 46 -22.76 10.11 -1.22
N ALA A 47 -22.86 10.51 0.05
CA ALA A 47 -21.69 10.92 0.82
C ALA A 47 -20.82 9.70 1.13
N LEU A 48 -21.44 8.58 1.52
CA LEU A 48 -20.73 7.31 1.71
C LEU A 48 -20.15 6.76 0.40
N GLU A 49 -20.89 6.86 -0.72
CA GLU A 49 -20.38 6.50 -2.05
C GLU A 49 -19.11 7.28 -2.39
N HIS A 50 -19.12 8.60 -2.12
CA HIS A 50 -17.96 9.47 -2.35
C HIS A 50 -16.77 9.07 -1.46
N GLU A 51 -17.02 8.88 -0.15
CA GLU A 51 -16.03 8.44 0.82
C GLU A 51 -15.35 7.15 0.38
N MET A 52 -16.12 6.10 0.09
CA MET A 52 -15.58 4.82 -0.32
C MET A 52 -14.86 4.88 -1.66
N LYS A 53 -15.35 5.71 -2.61
CA LYS A 53 -14.68 5.90 -3.90
C LYS A 53 -13.29 6.51 -3.72
N LEU A 54 -13.15 7.51 -2.84
CA LEU A 54 -11.86 8.13 -2.53
C LEU A 54 -10.91 7.13 -1.85
N THR A 55 -11.39 6.42 -0.81
CA THR A 55 -10.61 5.38 -0.13
C THR A 55 -10.13 4.30 -1.09
N MET A 56 -11.03 3.74 -1.92
CA MET A 56 -10.68 2.73 -2.92
C MET A 56 -9.69 3.25 -3.96
N LYS A 57 -9.81 4.51 -4.38
CA LYS A 57 -8.84 5.15 -5.29
C LYS A 57 -7.44 5.17 -4.67
N THR A 58 -7.31 5.61 -3.42
CA THR A 58 -6.00 5.64 -2.74
C THR A 58 -5.40 4.24 -2.56
N ILE A 59 -6.20 3.23 -2.20
CA ILE A 59 -5.75 1.84 -2.12
C ILE A 59 -5.28 1.33 -3.48
N ALA A 60 -6.01 1.62 -4.56
CA ALA A 60 -5.61 1.24 -5.91
C ALA A 60 -4.28 1.90 -6.32
N MET A 61 -4.10 3.19 -6.02
CA MET A 61 -2.84 3.90 -6.24
C MET A 61 -1.69 3.28 -5.43
N GLY A 62 -1.89 2.97 -4.16
CA GLY A 62 -0.90 2.27 -3.32
C GLY A 62 -0.53 0.88 -3.86
N ARG A 63 -1.50 0.08 -4.28
CA ARG A 63 -1.24 -1.23 -4.90
C ARG A 63 -0.44 -1.11 -6.21
N SER A 64 -0.78 -0.13 -7.04
CA SER A 64 -0.03 0.18 -8.27
C SER A 64 1.41 0.60 -7.98
N LEU A 65 1.62 1.47 -6.99
CA LEU A 65 2.95 1.91 -6.57
C LEU A 65 3.79 0.74 -6.04
N ARG A 66 3.19 -0.17 -5.25
CA ARG A 66 3.86 -1.40 -4.82
C ARG A 66 4.29 -2.27 -6.00
N ALA A 67 3.39 -2.49 -6.96
CA ALA A 67 3.67 -3.31 -8.14
C ALA A 67 4.80 -2.72 -8.99
N SER A 68 4.74 -1.42 -9.28
CA SER A 68 5.76 -0.73 -10.07
C SER A 68 7.12 -0.62 -9.35
N SER A 69 7.13 -0.62 -8.02
CA SER A 69 8.33 -0.59 -7.18
C SER A 69 8.82 -1.98 -6.74
N ASN A 70 8.20 -3.06 -7.23
CA ASN A 70 8.48 -4.46 -6.87
C ASN A 70 8.42 -4.75 -5.35
N LEU A 71 7.53 -4.06 -4.63
CA LEU A 71 7.28 -4.26 -3.21
C LEU A 71 6.17 -5.30 -3.02
N LYS A 72 6.50 -6.47 -2.45
CA LYS A 72 5.55 -7.56 -2.22
C LYS A 72 4.47 -7.12 -1.22
N ILE A 73 3.20 -7.45 -1.48
CA ILE A 73 2.09 -7.06 -0.56
C ILE A 73 2.25 -7.68 0.83
N ARG A 74 2.75 -8.92 0.92
CA ARG A 74 2.96 -9.63 2.18
C ARG A 74 4.13 -9.08 3.00
N GLN A 75 5.02 -8.29 2.40
CA GLN A 75 6.04 -7.53 3.11
C GLN A 75 5.38 -6.28 3.71
N PRO A 76 5.22 -6.19 5.04
CA PRO A 76 4.72 -4.98 5.65
C PRO A 76 5.71 -3.84 5.46
N LEU A 77 5.19 -2.63 5.28
CA LEU A 77 5.98 -1.40 5.23
C LEU A 77 5.69 -0.55 6.47
N SER A 78 6.65 0.30 6.84
CA SER A 78 6.52 1.21 7.99
C SER A 78 5.37 2.19 7.76
N GLN A 79 5.35 2.84 6.59
CA GLN A 79 4.50 4.00 6.40
C GLN A 79 4.02 4.14 4.95
N TYR A 80 2.75 4.51 4.83
CA TYR A 80 2.12 5.00 3.62
C TYR A 80 1.80 6.48 3.80
N PHE A 81 2.16 7.29 2.82
CA PHE A 81 1.91 8.72 2.78
C PHE A 81 0.79 9.00 1.79
N LEU A 82 -0.13 9.86 2.19
CA LEU A 82 -1.25 10.34 1.40
C LEU A 82 -1.24 11.86 1.44
N VAL A 83 -1.21 12.49 0.27
CA VAL A 83 -1.26 13.93 0.14
C VAL A 83 -2.47 14.29 -0.71
N ASP A 84 -3.34 15.10 -0.13
CA ASP A 84 -4.50 15.68 -0.79
C ASP A 84 -4.68 17.13 -0.32
N PRO A 85 -4.76 18.12 -1.23
CA PRO A 85 -4.94 19.51 -0.84
C PRO A 85 -6.29 19.81 -0.18
N SER A 86 -7.32 18.97 -0.37
CA SER A 86 -8.67 19.17 0.14
C SER A 86 -8.80 18.72 1.61
N ASP A 87 -9.18 19.65 2.50
CA ASP A 87 -9.39 19.37 3.92
C ASP A 87 -10.48 18.32 4.15
N GLU A 88 -11.55 18.35 3.35
CA GLU A 88 -12.67 17.41 3.41
C GLU A 88 -12.22 15.99 3.03
N ASP A 89 -11.47 15.87 1.94
CA ASP A 89 -10.96 14.57 1.46
C ASP A 89 -9.95 13.98 2.43
N ARG A 90 -9.10 14.81 3.05
CA ARG A 90 -8.18 14.35 4.11
C ARG A 90 -8.93 13.81 5.32
N ALA A 91 -10.01 14.47 5.77
CA ALA A 91 -10.82 13.97 6.88
C ALA A 91 -11.46 12.61 6.58
N ILE A 92 -11.92 12.41 5.35
CA ILE A 92 -12.44 11.11 4.86
C ILE A 92 -11.34 10.04 4.90
N LEU A 93 -10.14 10.36 4.41
CA LEU A 93 -9.01 9.42 4.40
C LEU A 93 -8.51 9.09 5.81
N GLU A 94 -8.54 10.06 6.73
CA GLU A 94 -8.17 9.85 8.14
C GLU A 94 -9.14 8.87 8.81
N LYS A 95 -10.45 9.08 8.60
CA LYS A 95 -11.50 8.18 9.09
C LYS A 95 -11.31 6.74 8.60
N ASN A 96 -10.84 6.56 7.36
CA ASN A 96 -10.64 5.25 6.74
C ASN A 96 -9.19 4.73 6.80
N SER A 97 -8.31 5.40 7.55
CA SER A 97 -6.88 5.10 7.61
C SER A 97 -6.58 3.65 8.01
N ALA A 98 -7.38 3.06 8.90
CA ALA A 98 -7.22 1.66 9.32
C ALA A 98 -7.46 0.68 8.17
N ILE A 99 -8.54 0.89 7.38
CA ILE A 99 -8.85 0.06 6.21
C ILE A 99 -7.74 0.20 5.17
N ILE A 100 -7.28 1.43 4.92
CA ILE A 100 -6.18 1.69 3.99
C ILE A 100 -4.90 0.99 4.47
N ALA A 101 -4.60 1.06 5.77
CA ALA A 101 -3.42 0.43 6.35
C ALA A 101 -3.42 -1.09 6.20
N GLU A 102 -4.57 -1.71 6.45
CA GLU A 102 -4.78 -3.15 6.31
C GLU A 102 -4.65 -3.61 4.85
N GLU A 103 -5.38 -2.95 3.95
CA GLU A 103 -5.40 -3.26 2.50
C GLU A 103 -4.05 -3.08 1.83
N LEU A 104 -3.24 -2.14 2.33
CA LEU A 104 -1.89 -1.87 1.87
C LEU A 104 -0.82 -2.50 2.75
N ASN A 105 -1.16 -3.30 3.76
CA ASN A 105 -0.23 -3.91 4.73
C ASN A 105 0.90 -2.93 5.14
N VAL A 106 0.51 -1.82 5.77
CA VAL A 106 1.43 -0.82 6.32
C VAL A 106 1.14 -0.57 7.79
N LYS A 107 2.16 -0.16 8.56
CA LYS A 107 1.98 0.11 10.00
C LYS A 107 1.30 1.44 10.28
N LYS A 108 1.50 2.43 9.42
CA LYS A 108 0.94 3.77 9.58
C LYS A 108 0.55 4.37 8.24
N VAL A 109 -0.56 5.11 8.25
CA VAL A 109 -0.96 6.00 7.16
C VAL A 109 -0.78 7.43 7.64
N SER A 110 0.01 8.23 6.93
CA SER A 110 0.24 9.66 7.21
C SER A 110 -0.43 10.49 6.14
N ILE A 111 -1.32 11.39 6.54
CA ILE A 111 -2.13 12.20 5.64
C ILE A 111 -1.74 13.67 5.80
N GLN A 112 -1.43 14.33 4.69
CA GLN A 112 -0.87 15.69 4.66
C GLN A 112 -1.48 16.55 3.56
N ALA A 113 -1.41 17.87 3.73
CA ALA A 113 -1.88 18.83 2.74
C ALA A 113 -0.87 19.06 1.60
N ASP A 114 0.41 18.80 1.85
CA ASP A 114 1.50 19.06 0.92
C ASP A 114 2.49 17.89 0.85
N GLU A 115 3.36 17.93 -0.16
CA GLU A 115 4.25 16.83 -0.50
C GLU A 115 5.61 16.89 0.21
N SER A 116 5.76 17.75 1.21
CA SER A 116 7.06 18.02 1.85
C SER A 116 7.71 16.78 2.46
N GLU A 117 6.94 15.78 2.92
CA GLU A 117 7.48 14.49 3.40
C GLU A 117 7.81 13.49 2.30
N LEU A 118 7.29 13.69 1.09
CA LEU A 118 7.47 12.75 -0.02
C LEU A 118 8.62 13.15 -0.92
N VAL A 119 8.75 14.44 -1.19
CA VAL A 119 9.66 14.96 -2.20
C VAL A 119 10.42 16.18 -1.72
N THR A 120 11.59 16.35 -2.31
CA THR A 120 12.36 17.58 -2.25
C THR A 120 12.28 18.26 -3.60
N TYR A 121 12.16 19.58 -3.57
CA TYR A 121 12.24 20.38 -4.78
C TYR A 121 13.70 20.70 -5.03
N SER A 122 14.15 20.43 -6.25
CA SER A 122 15.45 20.78 -6.77
C SER A 122 15.25 21.72 -7.94
N ALA A 123 16.03 22.78 -8.05
CA ALA A 123 15.98 23.65 -9.21
C ALA A 123 17.12 23.32 -10.17
N LYS A 124 16.81 23.30 -11.46
CA LYS A 124 17.80 23.40 -12.53
C LYS A 124 17.69 24.75 -13.20
N ALA A 125 18.82 25.29 -13.62
CA ALA A 125 18.84 26.54 -14.36
C ALA A 125 18.14 26.35 -15.72
N ASN A 126 17.25 27.28 -16.08
CA ASN A 126 16.66 27.28 -17.40
C ASN A 126 17.68 27.79 -18.42
N PHE A 127 18.47 26.87 -18.99
CA PHE A 127 19.55 27.20 -19.93
C PHE A 127 19.10 28.01 -21.15
N LYS A 128 17.83 27.93 -21.55
CA LYS A 128 17.29 28.72 -22.67
C LYS A 128 17.17 30.21 -22.31
N VAL A 129 16.76 30.52 -21.08
CA VAL A 129 16.53 31.89 -20.61
C VAL A 129 17.82 32.49 -20.06
N LEU A 130 18.50 31.75 -19.18
CA LEU A 130 19.71 32.22 -18.51
C LEU A 130 20.97 32.16 -19.38
N GLY A 131 21.01 31.28 -20.40
CA GLY A 131 22.16 31.13 -21.28
C GLY A 131 22.49 32.40 -22.07
N ALA A 132 21.47 33.15 -22.50
CA ALA A 132 21.64 34.42 -23.20
C ALA A 132 22.19 35.54 -22.28
N LYS A 133 21.86 35.50 -20.98
CA LYS A 133 22.28 36.51 -19.99
C LYS A 133 23.68 36.23 -19.43
N LEU A 134 24.00 34.96 -19.18
CA LEU A 134 25.18 34.56 -18.40
C LEU A 134 26.33 33.99 -19.23
N GLY A 135 26.08 33.53 -20.47
CA GLY A 135 27.10 33.05 -21.39
C GLY A 135 28.07 32.04 -20.75
N LYS A 136 29.36 32.42 -20.63
CA LYS A 136 30.42 31.57 -20.06
C LYS A 136 30.23 31.27 -18.57
N ASN A 137 29.54 32.14 -17.84
CA ASN A 137 29.28 32.01 -16.39
C ASN A 137 28.04 31.16 -16.09
N MET A 138 27.34 30.67 -17.13
CA MET A 138 26.14 29.84 -16.98
C MET A 138 26.39 28.58 -16.13
N LYS A 139 27.57 27.95 -16.27
CA LYS A 139 27.92 26.75 -15.50
C LYS A 139 28.07 27.04 -14.00
N GLU A 140 28.60 28.20 -13.66
CA GLU A 140 28.79 28.63 -12.27
C GLU A 140 27.43 28.91 -11.61
N VAL A 141 26.58 29.70 -12.26
CA VAL A 141 25.22 29.98 -11.75
C VAL A 141 24.35 28.74 -11.71
N ALA A 142 24.47 27.82 -12.69
CA ALA A 142 23.77 26.54 -12.66
C ALA A 142 24.17 25.67 -11.46
N ALA A 143 25.45 25.68 -11.07
CA ALA A 143 25.92 24.96 -9.89
C ALA A 143 25.36 25.57 -8.59
N ILE A 144 25.25 26.90 -8.51
CA ILE A 144 24.64 27.58 -7.36
C ILE A 144 23.12 27.31 -7.28
N ILE A 145 22.42 27.30 -8.41
CA ILE A 145 20.99 26.97 -8.46
C ILE A 145 20.73 25.54 -7.96
N GLN A 146 21.64 24.60 -8.22
CA GLN A 146 21.52 23.22 -7.74
C GLN A 146 21.66 23.08 -6.22
N THR A 147 22.24 24.06 -5.52
CA THR A 147 22.37 24.04 -4.06
C THR A 147 21.22 24.74 -3.34
N PHE A 148 20.23 25.26 -4.06
CA PHE A 148 19.05 25.88 -3.46
C PHE A 148 18.25 24.88 -2.65
N THR A 149 17.81 25.32 -1.47
CA THR A 149 16.92 24.51 -0.63
C THR A 149 15.48 24.58 -1.15
N SER A 150 14.63 23.63 -0.78
CA SER A 150 13.19 23.66 -1.12
C SER A 150 12.53 24.99 -0.73
N HIS A 151 12.95 25.60 0.39
CA HIS A 151 12.47 26.90 0.85
C HIS A 151 12.85 28.03 -0.10
N ASP A 152 14.10 28.01 -0.58
CA ASP A 152 14.59 29.01 -1.52
C ASP A 152 13.85 28.93 -2.86
N ILE A 153 13.53 27.71 -3.30
CA ILE A 153 12.78 27.46 -4.54
C ILE A 153 11.33 27.91 -4.37
N ALA A 154 10.67 27.59 -3.26
CA ALA A 154 9.29 28.00 -2.98
C ALA A 154 9.12 29.52 -3.04
N LYS A 155 10.03 30.28 -2.41
CA LYS A 155 10.00 31.75 -2.44
C LYS A 155 10.10 32.33 -3.85
N ILE A 156 10.95 31.74 -4.69
CA ILE A 156 11.11 32.21 -6.08
C ILE A 156 9.86 31.87 -6.92
N LEU A 157 9.19 30.75 -6.64
CA LEU A 157 7.90 30.40 -7.24
C LEU A 157 6.77 31.34 -6.77
N GLU A 158 6.83 31.85 -5.55
CA GLU A 158 5.90 32.87 -5.01
C GLU A 158 6.18 34.29 -5.53
N GLY A 159 7.22 34.46 -6.36
CA GLY A 159 7.57 35.73 -7.00
C GLY A 159 8.64 36.55 -6.28
N GLU A 160 9.23 36.06 -5.18
CA GLU A 160 10.38 36.70 -4.54
C GLU A 160 11.67 36.41 -5.33
N ALA A 161 12.18 37.40 -6.06
CA ALA A 161 13.44 37.25 -6.78
C ALA A 161 14.60 37.06 -5.79
N ARG A 162 15.42 36.02 -6.03
CA ARG A 162 16.60 35.74 -5.21
C ARG A 162 17.87 36.16 -5.93
N SER A 163 18.66 37.02 -5.31
CA SER A 163 19.96 37.40 -5.86
C SER A 163 21.03 36.34 -5.62
N VAL A 164 21.82 36.06 -6.65
CA VAL A 164 22.96 35.14 -6.62
C VAL A 164 24.20 35.87 -7.09
N THR A 165 25.27 35.82 -6.29
CA THR A 165 26.59 36.34 -6.65
C THR A 165 27.41 35.26 -7.36
N TYR A 166 28.05 35.63 -8.47
CA TYR A 166 28.95 34.79 -9.25
C TYR A 166 30.17 35.60 -9.72
N SER A 167 31.15 34.95 -10.34
CA SER A 167 32.46 35.54 -10.68
C SER A 167 32.44 36.87 -11.46
N ALA A 168 31.37 37.17 -12.20
CA ALA A 168 31.26 38.40 -13.00
C ALA A 168 30.17 39.37 -12.52
N GLY A 169 29.55 39.15 -11.36
CA GLY A 169 28.55 40.07 -10.80
C GLY A 169 27.46 39.38 -9.97
N GLU A 170 26.33 40.04 -9.85
CA GLU A 170 25.14 39.54 -9.14
C GLU A 170 23.96 39.48 -10.12
N ILE A 171 23.18 38.41 -10.07
CA ILE A 171 21.96 38.23 -10.87
C ILE A 171 20.78 37.92 -9.98
N ALA A 172 19.66 38.62 -10.19
CA ALA A 172 18.39 38.29 -9.58
C ALA A 172 17.70 37.19 -10.39
N LEU A 173 17.42 36.05 -9.76
CA LEU A 173 16.72 34.92 -10.36
C LEU A 173 15.23 35.01 -10.04
N ALA A 174 14.40 34.93 -11.08
CA ALA A 174 12.95 34.86 -10.98
C ALA A 174 12.42 33.47 -11.41
N GLU A 175 11.13 33.22 -11.24
CA GLU A 175 10.46 31.95 -11.55
C GLU A 175 10.84 31.39 -12.95
N GLY A 176 10.81 32.23 -13.98
CA GLY A 176 11.10 31.82 -15.37
C GLY A 176 12.56 31.46 -15.65
N ASP A 177 13.48 31.81 -14.77
CA ASP A 177 14.92 31.50 -14.88
C ASP A 177 15.23 30.08 -14.33
N LEU A 178 14.26 29.44 -13.66
CA LEU A 178 14.40 28.13 -13.04
C LEU A 178 13.53 27.08 -13.72
N THR A 179 13.93 25.83 -13.61
CA THR A 179 13.14 24.64 -13.95
C THR A 179 13.12 23.77 -12.71
N VAL A 180 11.98 23.76 -12.02
CA VAL A 180 11.82 22.98 -10.79
C VAL A 180 11.64 21.51 -11.14
N GLN A 181 12.44 20.69 -10.50
CA GLN A 181 12.39 19.24 -10.57
C GLN A 181 11.99 18.70 -9.21
N ARG A 182 11.08 17.74 -9.25
CA ARG A 182 10.65 16.99 -8.08
C ARG A 182 11.56 15.78 -7.93
N ILE A 183 12.19 15.64 -6.77
CA ILE A 183 13.05 14.50 -6.45
C ILE A 183 12.47 13.77 -5.24
N GLU A 184 12.23 12.47 -5.38
CA GLU A 184 11.80 11.61 -4.27
C GLU A 184 12.82 11.66 -3.14
N LYS A 185 12.36 11.75 -1.88
CA LYS A 185 13.24 11.59 -0.73
C LYS A 185 13.84 10.19 -0.70
N ALA A 186 15.01 10.05 -0.06
CA ALA A 186 15.67 8.75 0.07
C ALA A 186 14.70 7.72 0.69
N ASN A 187 14.69 6.51 0.14
CA ASN A 187 13.79 5.40 0.52
C ASN A 187 12.29 5.68 0.34
N VAL A 188 11.88 6.79 -0.27
CA VAL A 188 10.46 7.04 -0.56
C VAL A 188 10.17 6.70 -2.02
N LYS A 189 9.06 6.00 -2.25
CA LYS A 189 8.50 5.76 -3.59
C LYS A 189 7.22 6.56 -3.73
N VAL A 190 7.04 7.27 -4.84
CA VAL A 190 5.92 8.20 -5.00
C VAL A 190 5.13 7.91 -6.28
N LEU A 191 3.81 8.04 -6.21
CA LEU A 191 2.91 8.05 -7.35
C LEU A 191 1.96 9.25 -7.23
N ASN A 192 1.81 10.00 -8.31
CA ASN A 192 0.84 11.09 -8.40
C ASN A 192 -0.25 10.74 -9.41
N GLU A 193 -1.51 11.05 -9.06
CA GLU A 193 -2.65 10.93 -9.95
C GLU A 193 -3.61 12.11 -9.75
N GLY A 194 -3.42 13.14 -10.58
CA GLY A 194 -4.17 14.40 -10.47
C GLY A 194 -3.71 15.18 -9.24
N LEU A 195 -4.65 15.51 -8.35
CA LEU A 195 -4.37 16.25 -7.11
C LEU A 195 -3.86 15.35 -5.97
N ILE A 196 -4.02 14.03 -6.10
CA ILE A 196 -3.63 13.08 -5.05
C ILE A 196 -2.22 12.60 -5.33
N THR A 197 -1.39 12.64 -4.29
CA THR A 197 -0.07 12.01 -4.30
C THR A 197 -0.01 10.98 -3.19
N VAL A 198 0.52 9.81 -3.51
CA VAL A 198 0.72 8.74 -2.55
C VAL A 198 2.17 8.30 -2.55
N GLY A 199 2.64 7.75 -1.43
CA GLY A 199 3.98 7.18 -1.37
C GLY A 199 4.18 6.15 -0.29
N PHE A 200 5.24 5.36 -0.40
CA PHE A 200 5.67 4.43 0.64
C PHE A 200 7.07 4.77 1.12
N ASP A 201 7.28 4.58 2.41
CA ASP A 201 8.62 4.32 2.92
C ASP A 201 9.00 2.86 2.57
N SER A 202 10.06 2.73 1.78
CA SER A 202 10.57 1.45 1.27
C SER A 202 11.70 0.87 2.11
N GLU A 203 12.07 1.53 3.21
CA GLU A 203 13.04 1.00 4.15
C GLU A 203 12.47 -0.22 4.89
N ILE A 204 13.15 -1.37 4.77
CA ILE A 204 12.76 -2.60 5.44
C ILE A 204 13.64 -2.80 6.66
N THR A 205 13.07 -2.51 7.84
CA THR A 205 13.72 -2.85 9.12
C THR A 205 13.73 -4.36 9.34
N LEU A 206 14.62 -4.84 10.21
CA LEU A 206 14.69 -6.27 10.54
C LEU A 206 13.35 -6.83 11.06
N SER A 207 12.62 -6.06 11.87
CA SER A 207 11.30 -6.47 12.37
C SER A 207 10.28 -6.61 11.25
N LEU A 208 10.24 -5.65 10.30
CA LEU A 208 9.36 -5.73 9.14
C LEU A 208 9.72 -6.91 8.24
N LEU A 209 11.02 -7.17 8.02
CA LEU A 209 11.49 -8.32 7.25
C LEU A 209 11.00 -9.64 7.86
N GLN A 210 11.22 -9.82 9.17
CA GLN A 210 10.80 -11.01 9.90
C GLN A 210 9.28 -11.21 9.87
N GLU A 211 8.52 -10.13 9.94
CA GLU A 211 7.06 -10.17 9.81
C GLU A 211 6.62 -10.52 8.37
N GLY A 212 7.37 -10.10 7.35
CA GLY A 212 7.18 -10.55 5.97
C GLY A 212 7.38 -12.06 5.83
N VAL A 213 8.46 -12.57 6.43
CA VAL A 213 8.77 -14.02 6.46
C VAL A 213 7.65 -14.80 7.16
N SER A 214 7.14 -14.33 8.29
CA SER A 214 6.04 -15.01 9.00
C SER A 214 4.75 -15.06 8.17
N ARG A 215 4.43 -14.00 7.40
CA ARG A 215 3.28 -14.01 6.48
C ARG A 215 3.45 -14.94 5.29
N ASP A 216 4.65 -14.99 4.71
CA ASP A 216 4.95 -15.98 3.66
C ASP A 216 4.83 -17.41 4.21
N PHE A 217 5.26 -17.63 5.45
CA PHE A 217 5.12 -18.92 6.13
C PHE A 217 3.66 -19.32 6.43
N VAL A 218 2.83 -18.38 6.92
CA VAL A 218 1.38 -18.62 7.07
C VAL A 218 0.76 -19.04 5.74
N ARG A 219 1.09 -18.36 4.64
CA ARG A 219 0.62 -18.75 3.30
C ARG A 219 1.08 -20.15 2.91
N ALA A 220 2.32 -20.51 3.22
CA ALA A 220 2.85 -21.84 2.94
C ALA A 220 2.08 -22.92 3.73
N ILE A 221 1.76 -22.67 5.01
CA ILE A 221 0.92 -23.56 5.84
C ILE A 221 -0.49 -23.70 5.24
N GLN A 222 -1.12 -22.60 4.85
CA GLN A 222 -2.47 -22.65 4.27
C GLN A 222 -2.50 -23.43 2.94
N THR A 223 -1.43 -23.31 2.15
CA THR A 223 -1.24 -24.12 0.93
C THR A 223 -1.05 -25.59 1.28
N TYR A 224 -0.19 -25.89 2.26
CA TYR A 224 0.03 -27.25 2.78
C TYR A 224 -1.27 -27.91 3.25
N ARG A 225 -2.09 -27.18 4.03
CA ARG A 225 -3.40 -27.65 4.52
C ARG A 225 -4.30 -28.05 3.37
N LYS A 226 -4.44 -27.17 2.37
CA LYS A 226 -5.26 -27.43 1.19
C LYS A 226 -4.77 -28.66 0.42
N ASP A 227 -3.46 -28.75 0.18
CA ASP A 227 -2.86 -29.84 -0.61
C ASP A 227 -2.99 -31.20 0.10
N ASN A 228 -3.04 -31.21 1.43
CA ASN A 228 -3.23 -32.40 2.24
C ASN A 228 -4.68 -32.64 2.69
N GLY A 229 -5.65 -31.88 2.17
CA GLY A 229 -7.08 -32.09 2.42
C GLY A 229 -7.55 -31.75 3.84
N PHE A 230 -6.90 -30.78 4.49
CA PHE A 230 -7.32 -30.27 5.80
C PHE A 230 -8.48 -29.27 5.62
N ASP A 231 -9.43 -29.30 6.55
CA ASP A 231 -10.48 -28.30 6.65
C ASP A 231 -9.93 -27.02 7.27
N VAL A 232 -10.50 -25.88 6.91
CA VAL A 232 -10.06 -24.56 7.42
C VAL A 232 -10.23 -24.45 8.94
N ALA A 233 -11.17 -25.20 9.53
CA ALA A 233 -11.44 -25.24 10.96
C ALA A 233 -10.57 -26.25 11.74
N ASP A 234 -9.74 -27.06 11.07
CA ASP A 234 -8.88 -28.03 11.76
C ASP A 234 -7.84 -27.30 12.63
N HIS A 235 -7.67 -27.81 13.85
CA HIS A 235 -6.55 -27.45 14.73
C HIS A 235 -5.32 -28.29 14.38
N ILE A 236 -4.14 -27.68 14.40
CA ILE A 236 -2.90 -28.30 13.92
C ILE A 236 -1.73 -28.16 14.90
N VAL A 237 -0.76 -29.06 14.76
CA VAL A 237 0.56 -28.95 15.37
C VAL A 237 1.57 -28.77 14.25
N ILE A 238 2.40 -27.74 14.35
CA ILE A 238 3.43 -27.40 13.36
C ILE A 238 4.80 -27.66 13.96
N THR A 239 5.61 -28.42 13.23
CA THR A 239 7.06 -28.56 13.48
C THR A 239 7.79 -28.06 12.23
N VAL A 240 8.71 -27.12 12.40
CA VAL A 240 9.42 -26.48 11.29
C VAL A 240 10.89 -26.26 11.63
N PHE A 241 11.76 -26.29 10.62
CA PHE A 241 13.18 -25.95 10.76
C PHE A 241 13.75 -25.37 9.47
N GLY A 242 14.43 -24.23 9.59
CA GLY A 242 15.24 -23.61 8.54
C GLY A 242 16.56 -23.08 9.12
N ASN A 243 17.19 -22.14 8.43
CA ASN A 243 18.37 -21.44 8.95
C ASN A 243 18.08 -20.60 10.22
N GLU A 244 19.14 -20.05 10.80
CA GLU A 244 19.06 -19.26 12.04
C GLU A 244 18.18 -18.01 11.90
N GLU A 245 18.25 -17.32 10.76
CA GLU A 245 17.47 -16.09 10.52
C GLU A 245 15.97 -16.38 10.41
N PHE A 246 15.61 -17.42 9.65
CA PHE A 246 14.26 -17.91 9.50
C PHE A 246 13.69 -18.35 10.86
N ASN A 247 14.42 -19.20 11.59
CA ASN A 247 13.99 -19.70 12.90
C ASN A 247 13.75 -18.55 13.90
N LYS A 248 14.60 -17.52 13.89
CA LYS A 248 14.38 -16.30 14.70
C LYS A 248 13.12 -15.55 14.26
N ALA A 249 12.91 -15.39 12.96
CA ALA A 249 11.73 -14.71 12.42
C ALA A 249 10.43 -15.40 12.85
N ILE A 250 10.29 -16.71 12.62
CA ILE A 250 9.08 -17.45 12.99
C ILE A 250 8.89 -17.55 14.50
N SER A 251 9.99 -17.59 15.28
CA SER A 251 9.92 -17.58 16.75
C SER A 251 9.34 -16.25 17.26
N ASN A 252 9.84 -15.12 16.74
CA ASN A 252 9.36 -13.78 17.12
C ASN A 252 7.89 -13.54 16.76
N PHE A 253 7.36 -14.24 15.75
CA PHE A 253 5.98 -14.11 15.26
C PHE A 253 5.14 -15.38 15.49
N ALA A 254 5.54 -16.25 16.43
CA ALA A 254 4.86 -17.53 16.68
C ALA A 254 3.38 -17.34 17.06
N GLU A 255 3.07 -16.34 17.89
CA GLU A 255 1.68 -16.05 18.30
C GLU A 255 0.80 -15.66 17.11
N TYR A 256 1.31 -14.80 16.23
CA TYR A 256 0.64 -14.43 14.97
C TYR A 256 0.44 -15.65 14.07
N ILE A 257 1.48 -16.46 13.86
CA ILE A 257 1.40 -17.66 13.03
C ILE A 257 0.34 -18.62 13.58
N CYS A 258 0.32 -18.85 14.89
CA CYS A 258 -0.65 -19.74 15.51
C CYS A 258 -2.08 -19.24 15.40
N GLY A 259 -2.29 -17.93 15.59
CA GLY A 259 -3.60 -17.29 15.43
C GLY A 259 -4.15 -17.43 14.00
N GLU A 260 -3.31 -17.22 12.99
CA GLU A 260 -3.69 -17.31 11.57
C GLU A 260 -3.87 -18.74 11.07
N THR A 261 -3.39 -19.74 11.81
CA THR A 261 -3.34 -21.14 11.34
C THR A 261 -4.04 -22.14 12.26
N LEU A 262 -4.70 -21.69 13.33
CA LEU A 262 -5.30 -22.57 14.35
C LEU A 262 -4.29 -23.60 14.89
N CYS A 263 -3.07 -23.14 15.17
CA CYS A 263 -2.00 -24.00 15.66
C CYS A 263 -2.00 -24.08 17.18
N ASP A 264 -2.12 -25.29 17.72
CA ASP A 264 -2.12 -25.54 19.16
C ASP A 264 -0.71 -25.71 19.73
N LYS A 265 0.24 -26.19 18.92
CA LYS A 265 1.64 -26.40 19.31
C LYS A 265 2.59 -26.07 18.16
N PHE A 266 3.55 -25.21 18.45
CA PHE A 266 4.54 -24.73 17.49
C PHE A 266 5.96 -25.12 17.93
N ASN A 267 6.62 -25.97 17.15
CA ASN A 267 7.97 -26.48 17.46
C ASN A 267 8.96 -26.05 16.39
N ILE A 268 10.12 -25.55 16.81
CA ILE A 268 11.22 -25.18 15.92
C ILE A 268 12.37 -26.17 16.14
N CYS A 269 12.42 -27.24 15.35
CA CYS A 269 13.45 -28.27 15.41
C CYS A 269 13.47 -29.12 14.13
N GLU A 270 14.63 -29.73 13.86
CA GLU A 270 14.80 -30.65 12.73
C GLU A 270 13.68 -31.68 12.67
N ASN A 271 13.18 -31.91 11.46
CA ASN A 271 12.08 -32.84 11.22
C ASN A 271 12.23 -33.55 9.86
N ASP A 272 11.51 -34.65 9.73
CA ASP A 272 11.42 -35.49 8.53
C ASP A 272 10.27 -35.08 7.60
N GLY A 273 9.81 -33.84 7.72
CA GLY A 273 8.66 -33.30 6.99
C GLY A 273 8.94 -32.96 5.53
N GLN A 274 7.95 -32.35 4.89
CA GLN A 274 8.06 -31.87 3.51
C GLN A 274 9.05 -30.71 3.44
N LYS A 275 9.91 -30.72 2.41
CA LYS A 275 10.75 -29.58 2.07
C LYS A 275 9.98 -28.55 1.26
N MET A 276 10.13 -27.28 1.60
CA MET A 276 9.54 -26.16 0.86
C MET A 276 10.46 -24.95 0.86
N GLU A 277 10.32 -24.11 -0.14
CA GLU A 277 11.12 -22.91 -0.29
C GLU A 277 10.32 -21.67 0.13
N ILE A 278 10.88 -20.87 1.04
CA ILE A 278 10.28 -19.62 1.51
C ILE A 278 11.33 -18.52 1.45
N ASN A 279 11.10 -17.50 0.63
CA ASN A 279 12.05 -16.39 0.41
C ASN A 279 13.47 -16.89 0.10
N ASP A 280 13.56 -17.82 -0.86
CA ASP A 280 14.82 -18.40 -1.36
C ASP A 280 15.59 -19.26 -0.34
N GLU A 281 14.94 -19.63 0.78
CA GLU A 281 15.46 -20.54 1.81
C GLU A 281 14.70 -21.87 1.80
N GLU A 282 15.41 -23.00 1.81
CA GLU A 282 14.82 -24.33 1.95
C GLU A 282 14.55 -24.64 3.43
N ILE A 283 13.29 -24.89 3.75
CA ILE A 283 12.85 -25.27 5.10
C ILE A 283 12.22 -26.68 5.09
N SER A 284 12.24 -27.33 6.25
CA SER A 284 11.51 -28.58 6.51
C SER A 284 10.29 -28.31 7.38
N ILE A 285 9.11 -28.77 6.95
CA ILE A 285 7.85 -28.58 7.67
C ILE A 285 7.06 -29.88 7.80
N LYS A 286 6.55 -30.10 9.01
CA LYS A 286 5.62 -31.18 9.33
C LYS A 286 4.40 -30.59 10.01
N VAL A 287 3.22 -30.80 9.43
CA VAL A 287 1.95 -30.39 10.01
C VAL A 287 1.10 -31.62 10.26
N VAL A 288 0.58 -31.77 11.47
CA VAL A 288 -0.34 -32.84 11.85
C VAL A 288 -1.60 -32.25 12.47
N LYS A 289 -2.75 -32.90 12.30
CA LYS A 289 -3.96 -32.53 13.04
C LYS A 289 -3.73 -32.79 14.53
N ALA A 290 -4.19 -31.86 15.36
CA ALA A 290 -4.10 -31.96 16.82
C ALA A 290 -5.00 -33.07 17.38
#